data_AF-A0A3B9A0T4-F1
#
_entry.id   AF-A0A3B9A0T4-F1
#
_cell.length_a   1.000
_cell.length_b   1.000
_cell.length_c   1.000
_cell.angle_alpha   90.00
_cell.angle_beta   90.00
_cell.angle_gamma   90.00
#
_symmetry.space_group_name_H-M   'P 1'
#
loop_
_entity.id
_entity.type
_entity.pdbx_description
1 polymer ?
#
loop_
_entity_poly.entity_id
_entity_poly.type
_entity_poly.pdbx_seq_one_letter_code
_entity_poly.pdbx_strand_id
1 'polypeptide(L)'
;MNHVYIFVTALFSALILVPVLCRWGLETGKVDKPDARKVHSKAVPRLGGIAIFLAFLCTMLLYVEMSREVRGLLAGGVVIFLTGLLDDLHGLSARSKFIGQLGGCLLAATIGNLWITRLGDLFGLGTIELPLSLAVPFTLFATVGLINAMNLIDGLDGLAGGISAVALGALLVLANQDGNLPAVALSVGLLGALLGFLKYNFFPARIFMGDAGSLTVGYLLAFLAIMLTQTAGSTVSPVLPVLILGLPIVDTVWVMSRRMLAGTSPFVADRTHVHHQFLDLGLQHRFTVIVIYSISFFWALASLFWRDRPDWWLLTVYLLVSTTLYLVMRYVSRHRERFGLFSKDSSVGLRKTTTYLRLAALADHTCLPIAVAAFVYLGLTALFIAAAGGFFWQLNGLICLCAFALLFLTRDAINPFLLAMVYVAGLVLTLQLERQGGFILGAGWSLGRVSDLLFVTLSVLLTVKIAFRRDGDFFISAADLLFFGLSLFFMFLLGEDQSLQGSPEVLLKGVLFYVALKLTAARSRRMATVLVVGVLGALLTVTLRGWL
;
A
#
# COMPACT_ATOMS: atom_id res chain seq x y z
N MET A 1 -20.58 5.44 7.92
CA MET A 1 -20.59 4.13 8.61
C MET A 1 -20.38 2.95 7.64
N ASN A 2 -20.85 2.98 6.39
CA ASN A 2 -20.75 1.84 5.46
C ASN A 2 -19.32 1.47 5.00
N HIS A 3 -18.39 2.43 4.89
CA HIS A 3 -17.05 2.16 4.32
C HIS A 3 -16.18 1.22 5.16
N VAL A 4 -16.32 1.28 6.49
CA VAL A 4 -15.57 0.40 7.39
C VAL A 4 -16.02 -1.07 7.22
N TYR A 5 -17.32 -1.32 7.09
CA TYR A 5 -17.85 -2.65 6.80
C TYR A 5 -17.46 -3.16 5.41
N ILE A 6 -17.41 -2.26 4.42
CA ILE A 6 -16.89 -2.54 3.08
C ILE A 6 -15.43 -3.03 3.19
N PHE A 7 -14.57 -2.28 3.87
CA PHE A 7 -13.16 -2.64 4.02
C PHE A 7 -12.98 -4.02 4.65
N VAL A 8 -13.63 -4.23 5.80
CA VAL A 8 -13.48 -5.46 6.59
C VAL A 8 -14.06 -6.66 5.85
N THR A 9 -15.22 -6.52 5.23
CA THR A 9 -15.82 -7.62 4.46
C THR A 9 -14.90 -8.02 3.30
N ALA A 10 -14.37 -7.05 2.54
CA ALA A 10 -13.44 -7.33 1.45
C ALA A 10 -12.13 -7.96 1.95
N LEU A 11 -11.55 -7.42 3.03
CA LEU A 11 -10.33 -7.92 3.65
C LEU A 11 -10.47 -9.37 4.10
N PHE A 12 -11.49 -9.69 4.88
CA PHE A 12 -11.68 -11.04 5.40
C PHE A 12 -12.11 -12.03 4.32
N SER A 13 -12.92 -11.59 3.36
CA SER A 13 -13.27 -12.42 2.19
C SER A 13 -12.01 -12.85 1.44
N ALA A 14 -11.10 -11.92 1.14
CA ALA A 14 -9.83 -12.24 0.49
C ALA A 14 -8.93 -13.11 1.40
N LEU A 15 -8.85 -12.81 2.70
CA LEU A 15 -8.05 -13.60 3.65
C LEU A 15 -8.47 -15.08 3.75
N ILE A 16 -9.76 -15.35 3.56
CA ILE A 16 -10.36 -16.69 3.58
C ILE A 16 -10.25 -17.36 2.22
N LEU A 17 -10.53 -16.64 1.12
CA LEU A 17 -10.50 -17.19 -0.24
C LEU A 17 -9.09 -17.60 -0.67
N VAL A 18 -8.06 -16.82 -0.34
CA VAL A 18 -6.70 -17.10 -0.81
C VAL A 18 -6.19 -18.48 -0.37
N PRO A 19 -6.24 -18.89 0.91
CA PRO A 19 -5.85 -20.24 1.31
C PRO A 19 -6.57 -21.36 0.58
N VAL A 20 -7.86 -21.19 0.29
CA VAL A 20 -8.67 -22.16 -0.45
C VAL A 20 -8.15 -22.28 -1.89
N LEU A 21 -7.94 -21.14 -2.55
CA LEU A 21 -7.40 -21.09 -3.91
C LEU A 21 -5.95 -21.59 -4.00
N CYS A 22 -5.12 -21.34 -2.97
CA CYS A 22 -3.78 -21.90 -2.90
C CYS A 22 -3.81 -23.43 -2.91
N ARG A 23 -4.67 -24.06 -2.09
CA ARG A 23 -4.80 -25.52 -2.05
C ARG A 23 -5.28 -26.06 -3.39
N TRP A 24 -6.35 -25.48 -3.91
CA TRP A 24 -6.92 -25.89 -5.20
C TRP A 24 -5.91 -25.75 -6.36
N GLY A 25 -5.14 -24.66 -6.41
CA GLY A 25 -4.11 -24.46 -7.43
C GLY A 25 -2.97 -25.48 -7.35
N LEU A 26 -2.57 -25.87 -6.14
CA LEU A 26 -1.57 -26.91 -5.93
C LEU A 26 -2.09 -28.30 -6.32
N GLU A 27 -3.33 -28.63 -5.98
CA GLU A 27 -3.97 -29.92 -6.28
C GLU A 27 -4.22 -30.11 -7.79
N THR A 28 -4.61 -29.04 -8.49
CA THR A 28 -4.92 -29.07 -9.93
C THR A 28 -3.71 -28.82 -10.83
N GLY A 29 -2.53 -28.55 -10.26
CA GLY A 29 -1.32 -28.23 -11.00
C GLY A 29 -1.36 -26.89 -11.74
N LYS A 30 -2.33 -26.01 -11.43
CA LYS A 30 -2.45 -24.63 -11.94
C LYS A 30 -1.45 -23.70 -11.23
N VAL A 31 -0.17 -24.03 -11.39
CA VAL A 31 0.96 -23.39 -10.72
C VAL A 31 1.94 -22.81 -11.73
N ASP A 32 2.55 -21.69 -11.34
CA ASP A 32 3.71 -21.19 -12.03
C ASP A 32 4.94 -22.03 -11.71
N LYS A 33 5.52 -22.69 -12.70
CA LYS A 33 6.77 -23.45 -12.53
C LYS A 33 8.00 -22.53 -12.64
N PRO A 34 9.06 -22.77 -11.84
CA PRO A 34 10.32 -22.04 -11.97
C PRO A 34 10.88 -22.15 -13.39
N ASP A 35 11.43 -21.05 -13.91
CA ASP A 35 12.06 -20.95 -15.24
C ASP A 35 13.27 -20.01 -15.14
N ALA A 36 14.24 -20.13 -16.06
CA ALA A 36 15.48 -19.34 -16.10
C ALA A 36 15.23 -17.81 -16.17
N ARG A 37 14.02 -17.40 -16.58
CA ARG A 37 13.59 -15.99 -16.62
C ARG A 37 12.90 -15.50 -15.34
N LYS A 38 12.54 -16.39 -14.40
CA LYS A 38 11.71 -16.09 -13.23
C LYS A 38 12.54 -16.07 -11.94
N VAL A 39 12.11 -15.26 -10.98
CA VAL A 39 12.87 -15.00 -9.72
C VAL A 39 12.53 -16.01 -8.62
N HIS A 40 11.47 -16.82 -8.78
CA HIS A 40 11.01 -17.79 -7.78
C HIS A 40 11.62 -19.18 -7.98
N SER A 41 11.79 -19.92 -6.87
CA SER A 41 12.44 -21.23 -6.82
C SER A 41 11.48 -22.40 -6.55
N LYS A 42 10.20 -22.12 -6.32
CA LYS A 42 9.15 -23.11 -6.01
C LYS A 42 7.93 -22.87 -6.88
N ALA A 43 7.15 -23.92 -7.13
CA ALA A 43 5.89 -23.78 -7.85
C ALA A 43 4.87 -22.99 -7.01
N VAL A 44 4.32 -21.91 -7.56
CA VAL A 44 3.38 -21.01 -6.84
C VAL A 44 2.09 -20.83 -7.66
N PRO A 45 0.90 -21.05 -7.09
CA PRO A 45 -0.38 -20.83 -7.80
C PRO A 45 -0.56 -19.41 -8.33
N ARG A 46 -1.16 -19.25 -9.53
CA ARG A 46 -1.46 -17.94 -10.15
C ARG A 46 -2.96 -17.62 -10.13
N LEU A 47 -3.54 -17.60 -8.93
CA LEU A 47 -4.99 -17.50 -8.74
C LEU A 47 -5.41 -16.38 -7.78
N GLY A 48 -4.46 -15.51 -7.41
CA GLY A 48 -4.70 -14.42 -6.47
C GLY A 48 -5.79 -13.46 -6.93
N GLY A 49 -5.87 -13.21 -8.24
CA GLY A 49 -6.88 -12.35 -8.86
C GLY A 49 -8.31 -12.78 -8.58
N ILE A 50 -8.57 -14.09 -8.46
CA ILE A 50 -9.90 -14.60 -8.11
C ILE A 50 -10.30 -14.14 -6.70
N ALA A 51 -9.40 -14.26 -5.72
CA ALA A 51 -9.68 -13.79 -4.37
C ALA A 51 -9.91 -12.29 -4.33
N ILE A 52 -9.07 -11.50 -5.02
CA ILE A 52 -9.18 -10.04 -5.04
C ILE A 52 -10.53 -9.62 -5.65
N PHE A 53 -10.85 -10.11 -6.85
CA PHE A 53 -12.03 -9.67 -7.57
C PHE A 53 -13.32 -10.15 -6.92
N LEU A 54 -13.40 -11.41 -6.47
CA LEU A 54 -14.61 -11.92 -5.82
C LEU A 54 -14.86 -11.25 -4.47
N ALA A 55 -13.81 -11.00 -3.67
CA ALA A 55 -13.95 -10.26 -2.41
C ALA A 55 -14.43 -8.83 -2.65
N PHE A 56 -13.86 -8.15 -3.66
CA PHE A 56 -14.29 -6.82 -4.08
C PHE A 56 -15.74 -6.83 -4.56
N LEU A 57 -16.07 -7.66 -5.55
CA LEU A 57 -17.38 -7.75 -6.18
C LEU A 57 -18.48 -8.08 -5.16
N CYS A 58 -18.27 -9.10 -4.32
CA CYS A 58 -19.22 -9.46 -3.27
C CYS A 58 -19.50 -8.28 -2.34
N THR A 59 -18.45 -7.58 -1.92
CA THR A 59 -18.59 -6.41 -1.04
C THR A 59 -19.34 -5.26 -1.74
N MET A 60 -19.06 -5.00 -3.02
CA MET A 60 -19.77 -3.96 -3.77
C MET A 60 -21.26 -4.28 -3.89
N LEU A 61 -21.61 -5.54 -4.16
CA LEU A 61 -23.00 -5.97 -4.27
C LEU A 61 -23.77 -5.91 -2.94
N LEU A 62 -23.08 -6.07 -1.81
CA LEU A 62 -23.71 -6.06 -0.49
C LEU A 62 -23.94 -4.66 0.08
N TYR A 63 -23.02 -3.72 -0.16
CA TYR A 63 -22.98 -2.46 0.60
C TYR A 63 -23.02 -1.19 -0.25
N VAL A 64 -22.78 -1.29 -1.56
CA VAL A 64 -22.61 -0.11 -2.42
C VAL A 64 -23.83 0.05 -3.31
N GLU A 65 -24.35 1.27 -3.38
CA GLU A 65 -25.45 1.60 -4.28
C GLU A 65 -25.00 1.45 -5.74
N MET A 66 -25.85 0.83 -6.55
CA MET A 66 -25.58 0.54 -7.97
C MET A 66 -25.85 1.77 -8.85
N SER A 67 -25.12 2.86 -8.58
CA SER A 67 -25.12 4.06 -9.42
C SER A 67 -24.76 3.71 -10.87
N ARG A 68 -24.99 4.64 -11.79
CA ARG A 68 -24.66 4.43 -13.21
C ARG A 68 -23.17 4.11 -13.38
N GLU A 69 -22.31 4.87 -12.71
CA GLU A 69 -20.86 4.75 -12.71
C GLU A 69 -20.41 3.40 -12.15
N VAL A 70 -20.96 3.00 -10.99
CA VAL A 70 -20.65 1.72 -10.34
C VAL A 70 -21.07 0.55 -11.23
N ARG A 71 -22.28 0.58 -11.83
CA ARG A 71 -22.75 -0.48 -12.74
C ARG A 71 -21.85 -0.63 -13.95
N GLY A 72 -21.45 0.47 -14.58
CA GLY A 72 -20.53 0.43 -15.71
C GLY A 72 -19.18 -0.18 -15.34
N LEU A 73 -18.61 0.28 -14.22
CA LEU A 73 -17.32 -0.21 -13.72
C LEU A 73 -17.37 -1.70 -13.34
N LEU A 74 -18.44 -2.18 -12.70
CA LEU A 74 -18.58 -3.60 -12.37
C LEU A 74 -18.80 -4.46 -13.62
N ALA A 75 -19.63 -4.01 -14.57
CA ALA A 75 -19.87 -4.73 -15.82
C ALA A 75 -18.58 -4.91 -16.64
N GLY A 76 -17.82 -3.83 -16.82
CA GLY A 76 -16.52 -3.91 -17.48
C GLY A 76 -15.51 -4.73 -16.67
N GLY A 77 -15.50 -4.58 -15.35
CA GLY A 77 -14.64 -5.33 -14.44
C GLY A 77 -14.83 -6.85 -14.54
N VAL A 78 -16.07 -7.33 -14.69
CA VAL A 78 -16.35 -8.76 -14.94
C VAL A 78 -15.69 -9.23 -16.24
N VAL A 79 -15.79 -8.46 -17.32
CA VAL A 79 -15.16 -8.81 -18.61
C VAL A 79 -13.63 -8.86 -18.50
N ILE A 80 -13.02 -7.87 -17.83
CA ILE A 80 -11.57 -7.84 -17.61
C ILE A 80 -11.12 -9.03 -16.77
N PHE A 81 -11.83 -9.30 -15.67
CA PHE A 81 -11.55 -10.43 -14.79
C PHE A 81 -11.61 -11.76 -15.54
N LEU A 82 -12.68 -11.99 -16.30
CA LEU A 82 -12.83 -13.20 -17.09
C LEU A 82 -11.74 -13.32 -18.17
N THR A 83 -11.37 -12.21 -18.81
CA THR A 83 -10.27 -12.19 -19.78
C THR A 83 -8.95 -12.64 -19.15
N GLY A 84 -8.59 -12.06 -18.00
CA GLY A 84 -7.37 -12.44 -17.30
C GLY A 84 -7.42 -13.86 -16.72
N LEU A 85 -8.59 -14.30 -16.24
CA LEU A 85 -8.78 -15.68 -15.76
C LEU A 85 -8.63 -16.71 -16.89
N LEU A 86 -9.19 -16.42 -18.07
CA LEU A 86 -9.02 -17.26 -19.25
C LEU A 86 -7.55 -17.30 -19.70
N ASP A 87 -6.82 -16.20 -19.57
CA ASP A 87 -5.38 -16.16 -19.84
C ASP A 87 -4.58 -17.02 -18.85
N ASP A 88 -4.83 -16.87 -17.54
CA ASP A 88 -4.17 -17.68 -16.51
C ASP A 88 -4.45 -19.19 -16.67
N LEU A 89 -5.64 -19.56 -17.16
CA LEU A 89 -6.04 -20.96 -17.30
C LEU A 89 -5.64 -21.62 -18.62
N HIS A 90 -5.69 -20.87 -19.73
CA HIS A 90 -5.55 -21.40 -21.09
C HIS A 90 -4.43 -20.74 -21.91
N GLY A 91 -3.88 -19.60 -21.49
CA GLY A 91 -2.89 -18.81 -22.22
C GLY A 91 -3.48 -18.17 -23.48
N LEU A 92 -3.99 -16.94 -23.38
CA LEU A 92 -4.58 -16.24 -24.51
C LEU A 92 -3.51 -15.60 -25.40
N SER A 93 -3.88 -15.39 -26.67
CA SER A 93 -3.06 -14.55 -27.54
C SER A 93 -3.13 -13.09 -27.10
N ALA A 94 -2.05 -12.32 -27.33
CA ALA A 94 -2.01 -10.89 -27.04
C ALA A 94 -3.18 -10.11 -27.68
N ARG A 95 -3.64 -10.54 -28.88
CA ARG A 95 -4.80 -9.95 -29.56
C ARG A 95 -6.10 -10.23 -28.82
N SER A 96 -6.33 -11.47 -28.42
CA SER A 96 -7.53 -11.88 -27.66
C SER A 96 -7.61 -11.14 -26.32
N LYS A 97 -6.47 -11.04 -25.62
CA LYS A 97 -6.35 -10.29 -24.37
C LYS A 97 -6.68 -8.81 -24.57
N PHE A 98 -6.15 -8.19 -25.63
CA PHE A 98 -6.41 -6.80 -25.97
C PHE A 98 -7.88 -6.53 -26.33
N ILE A 99 -8.55 -7.45 -27.05
CA ILE A 99 -9.99 -7.34 -27.35
C ILE A 99 -10.82 -7.37 -26.06
N GLY A 100 -10.50 -8.28 -25.13
CA GLY A 100 -11.16 -8.34 -23.83
C GLY A 100 -10.96 -7.05 -23.01
N GLN A 101 -9.74 -6.50 -23.03
CA GLN A 101 -9.42 -5.20 -22.41
C GLN A 101 -10.26 -4.06 -23.00
N LEU A 102 -10.31 -3.94 -24.33
CA LEU A 102 -11.14 -2.95 -25.01
C LEU A 102 -12.62 -3.11 -24.69
N GLY A 103 -13.14 -4.34 -24.70
CA GLY A 103 -14.54 -4.62 -24.36
C GLY A 103 -14.90 -4.19 -22.95
N GLY A 104 -14.08 -4.54 -21.96
CA GLY A 104 -14.27 -4.12 -20.57
C GLY A 104 -14.22 -2.61 -20.39
N CYS A 105 -13.23 -1.93 -21.01
CA CYS A 105 -13.12 -0.47 -20.96
C CYS A 105 -14.29 0.24 -21.64
N LEU A 106 -14.75 -0.27 -22.80
CA LEU A 106 -15.91 0.28 -23.51
C LEU A 106 -17.19 0.18 -22.68
N LEU A 107 -17.46 -0.97 -22.04
CA LEU A 107 -18.62 -1.14 -21.17
C LEU A 107 -18.60 -0.14 -20.01
N ALA A 108 -17.45 0.02 -19.37
CA ALA A 108 -17.27 0.96 -18.27
C ALA A 108 -17.55 2.40 -18.68
N ALA A 109 -16.95 2.83 -19.80
CA ALA A 109 -17.06 4.19 -20.30
C ALA A 109 -18.48 4.50 -20.81
N THR A 110 -19.10 3.57 -21.55
CA THR A 110 -20.45 3.77 -22.12
C THR A 110 -21.56 3.69 -21.08
N ILE A 111 -21.61 2.61 -20.30
CA ILE A 111 -22.65 2.41 -19.28
C ILE A 111 -22.44 3.41 -18.15
N GLY A 112 -21.21 3.54 -17.65
CA GLY A 112 -20.86 4.39 -16.52
C GLY A 112 -20.69 5.87 -16.83
N ASN A 113 -20.71 6.27 -18.11
CA ASN A 113 -20.36 7.61 -18.55
C ASN A 113 -18.95 8.06 -18.09
N LEU A 114 -18.02 7.11 -18.02
CA LEU A 114 -16.66 7.33 -17.51
C LEU A 114 -15.70 7.61 -18.68
N TRP A 115 -15.85 8.81 -19.26
CA TRP A 115 -15.00 9.29 -20.35
C TRP A 115 -13.99 10.33 -19.84
N ILE A 116 -12.76 10.28 -20.34
CA ILE A 116 -11.79 11.35 -20.14
C ILE A 116 -12.12 12.47 -21.13
N THR A 117 -12.82 13.50 -20.66
CA THR A 117 -13.18 14.67 -21.45
C THR A 117 -12.35 15.90 -21.07
N ARG A 118 -11.70 15.90 -19.91
CA ARG A 118 -10.84 16.99 -19.43
C ARG A 118 -9.46 16.46 -19.09
N LEU A 119 -8.42 17.10 -19.60
CA LEU A 119 -7.02 16.76 -19.31
C LEU A 119 -6.38 17.65 -18.24
N GLY A 120 -7.09 18.68 -17.76
CA GLY A 120 -6.55 19.69 -16.85
C GLY A 120 -5.81 20.82 -17.60
N ASP A 121 -5.18 21.71 -16.86
CA ASP A 121 -4.43 22.86 -17.39
C ASP A 121 -2.95 22.51 -17.61
N LEU A 122 -2.71 21.63 -18.58
CA LEU A 122 -1.38 21.04 -18.82
C LEU A 122 -0.31 22.06 -19.23
N PHE A 123 -0.72 23.23 -19.76
CA PHE A 123 0.18 24.24 -20.31
C PHE A 123 0.08 25.62 -19.64
N GLY A 124 -0.78 25.79 -18.63
CA GLY A 124 -1.05 27.10 -18.02
C GLY A 124 -1.89 28.02 -18.91
N LEU A 125 -2.59 27.46 -19.92
CA LEU A 125 -3.39 28.17 -20.90
C LEU A 125 -4.89 27.96 -20.69
N GLY A 126 -5.28 27.23 -19.64
CA GLY A 126 -6.64 26.83 -19.34
C GLY A 126 -6.86 25.32 -19.47
N THR A 127 -7.99 24.85 -18.95
CA THR A 127 -8.35 23.43 -19.00
C THR A 127 -8.51 22.97 -20.44
N ILE A 128 -7.83 21.88 -20.80
CA ILE A 128 -7.96 21.25 -22.11
C ILE A 128 -9.18 20.33 -22.08
N GLU A 129 -10.19 20.69 -22.85
CA GLU A 129 -11.38 19.87 -23.09
C GLU A 129 -11.24 19.09 -24.40
N LEU A 130 -11.59 17.81 -24.35
CA LEU A 130 -11.56 16.91 -25.50
C LEU A 130 -12.97 16.79 -26.09
N PRO A 131 -13.15 17.03 -27.39
CA PRO A 131 -14.38 16.64 -28.07
C PRO A 131 -14.55 15.12 -28.00
N LEU A 132 -15.79 14.63 -28.02
CA LEU A 132 -16.10 13.21 -27.82
C LEU A 132 -15.33 12.29 -28.81
N SER A 133 -15.12 12.75 -30.04
CA SER A 133 -14.35 12.04 -31.07
C SER A 133 -12.90 11.74 -30.67
N LEU A 134 -12.30 12.57 -29.83
CA LEU A 134 -10.96 12.37 -29.27
C LEU A 134 -11.01 11.75 -27.87
N ALA A 135 -12.02 12.10 -27.06
CA ALA A 135 -12.21 11.57 -25.72
C ALA A 135 -12.35 10.04 -25.72
N VAL A 136 -13.09 9.46 -26.67
CA VAL A 136 -13.29 8.00 -26.79
C VAL A 136 -11.96 7.26 -27.02
N PRO A 137 -11.20 7.50 -28.12
CA PRO A 137 -9.95 6.79 -28.34
C PRO A 137 -8.91 7.09 -27.26
N PHE A 138 -8.88 8.31 -26.71
CA PHE A 138 -7.97 8.67 -25.63
C PHE A 138 -8.28 7.90 -24.34
N THR A 139 -9.56 7.80 -23.96
CA THR A 139 -9.99 7.04 -22.77
C THR A 139 -9.60 5.56 -22.90
N LEU A 140 -9.85 4.95 -24.06
CA LEU A 140 -9.47 3.56 -24.30
C LEU A 140 -7.96 3.37 -24.28
N PHE A 141 -7.20 4.27 -24.90
CA PHE A 141 -5.75 4.24 -24.88
C PHE A 141 -5.19 4.34 -23.45
N ALA A 142 -5.65 5.33 -22.68
CA ALA A 142 -5.17 5.57 -21.31
C ALA A 142 -5.52 4.40 -20.37
N THR A 143 -6.76 3.91 -20.42
CA THR A 143 -7.22 2.81 -19.56
C THR A 143 -6.56 1.49 -19.91
N VAL A 144 -6.51 1.11 -21.19
CA VAL A 144 -5.82 -0.12 -21.64
C VAL A 144 -4.31 -0.02 -21.42
N GLY A 145 -3.73 1.16 -21.62
CA GLY A 145 -2.32 1.44 -21.33
C GLY A 145 -2.01 1.19 -19.85
N LEU A 146 -2.82 1.72 -18.94
CA LEU A 146 -2.66 1.51 -17.50
C LEU A 146 -2.90 0.05 -17.07
N ILE A 147 -3.89 -0.63 -17.66
CA ILE A 147 -4.12 -2.07 -17.44
C ILE A 147 -2.84 -2.86 -17.76
N ASN A 148 -2.25 -2.61 -18.92
CA ASN A 148 -1.02 -3.32 -19.33
C ASN A 148 0.19 -2.88 -18.50
N ALA A 149 0.28 -1.61 -18.11
CA ALA A 149 1.34 -1.13 -17.22
C ALA A 149 1.33 -1.84 -15.86
N MET A 150 0.14 -2.04 -15.29
CA MET A 150 -0.03 -2.78 -14.03
C MET A 150 0.24 -4.28 -14.19
N ASN A 151 -0.05 -4.87 -15.35
CA ASN A 151 0.33 -6.26 -15.66
C ASN A 151 1.85 -6.41 -15.81
N LEU A 152 2.54 -5.44 -16.42
CA LEU A 152 4.00 -5.48 -16.61
C LEU A 152 4.79 -5.26 -15.31
N ILE A 153 4.25 -4.49 -14.36
CA ILE A 153 4.91 -4.26 -13.07
C ILE A 153 4.74 -5.43 -12.08
N ASP A 154 3.84 -6.39 -12.36
CA ASP A 154 3.61 -7.61 -11.57
C ASP A 154 4.72 -8.66 -11.78
N GLY A 155 5.97 -8.24 -11.53
CA GLY A 155 7.17 -9.07 -11.72
C GLY A 155 7.86 -9.54 -10.44
N LEU A 156 7.47 -9.00 -9.28
CA LEU A 156 8.05 -9.33 -7.96
C LEU A 156 6.97 -9.53 -6.90
N ASP A 157 7.24 -10.39 -5.91
CA ASP A 157 6.36 -10.73 -4.80
C ASP A 157 5.96 -9.46 -4.01
N GLY A 158 4.66 -9.19 -3.96
CA GLY A 158 4.09 -8.01 -3.31
C GLY A 158 4.14 -6.73 -4.14
N LEU A 159 4.85 -6.67 -5.26
CA LEU A 159 5.12 -5.40 -5.94
C LEU A 159 3.86 -4.72 -6.50
N ALA A 160 3.18 -5.36 -7.45
CA ALA A 160 2.00 -4.79 -8.09
C ALA A 160 0.86 -4.54 -7.09
N GLY A 161 0.59 -5.50 -6.20
CA GLY A 161 -0.41 -5.35 -5.15
C GLY A 161 -0.11 -4.19 -4.20
N GLY A 162 1.16 -4.00 -3.82
CA GLY A 162 1.56 -2.91 -2.94
C GLY A 162 1.48 -1.54 -3.59
N ILE A 163 2.00 -1.37 -4.82
CA ILE A 163 1.86 -0.11 -5.56
C ILE A 163 0.38 0.24 -5.76
N SER A 164 -0.46 -0.77 -6.03
CA SER A 164 -1.92 -0.58 -6.12
C SER A 164 -2.53 -0.13 -4.80
N ALA A 165 -2.09 -0.70 -3.67
CA ALA A 165 -2.54 -0.28 -2.35
C ALA A 165 -2.11 1.15 -2.02
N VAL A 166 -0.88 1.56 -2.38
CA VAL A 166 -0.41 2.96 -2.27
C VAL A 166 -1.29 3.89 -3.08
N ALA A 167 -1.55 3.55 -4.35
CA ALA A 167 -2.38 4.35 -5.23
C ALA A 167 -3.81 4.48 -4.69
N LEU A 168 -4.41 3.38 -4.23
CA LEU A 168 -5.74 3.39 -3.61
C LEU A 168 -5.80 4.22 -2.34
N GLY A 169 -4.74 4.21 -1.52
CA GLY A 169 -4.66 5.06 -0.33
C GLY A 169 -4.76 6.55 -0.68
N ALA A 170 -4.01 7.01 -1.68
CA ALA A 170 -4.08 8.40 -2.13
C ALA A 170 -5.40 8.73 -2.84
N LEU A 171 -5.89 7.86 -3.72
CA LEU A 171 -7.19 8.04 -4.39
C LEU A 171 -8.34 8.07 -3.39
N LEU A 172 -8.28 7.26 -2.33
CA LEU A 172 -9.25 7.26 -1.25
C LEU A 172 -9.26 8.58 -0.49
N VAL A 173 -8.08 9.13 -0.15
CA VAL A 173 -7.98 10.45 0.49
C VAL A 173 -8.60 11.52 -0.40
N LEU A 174 -8.24 11.56 -1.69
CA LEU A 174 -8.80 12.52 -2.63
C LEU A 174 -10.31 12.35 -2.81
N ALA A 175 -10.81 11.12 -2.95
CA ALA A 175 -12.24 10.84 -3.07
C ALA A 175 -13.03 11.28 -1.83
N ASN A 176 -12.47 11.08 -0.64
CA ASN A 176 -13.08 11.52 0.60
C ASN A 176 -13.12 13.06 0.70
N GLN A 177 -12.05 13.73 0.29
CA GLN A 177 -11.96 15.20 0.28
C GLN A 177 -12.87 15.84 -0.77
N ASP A 178 -13.06 15.18 -1.91
CA ASP A 178 -13.98 15.60 -2.99
C ASP A 178 -15.45 15.29 -2.68
N GLY A 179 -15.74 14.50 -1.64
CA GLY A 179 -17.09 14.04 -1.31
C GLY A 179 -17.64 12.97 -2.27
N ASN A 180 -16.78 12.34 -3.08
CA ASN A 180 -17.15 11.32 -4.06
C ASN A 180 -17.36 9.95 -3.38
N LEU A 181 -18.54 9.77 -2.77
CA LEU A 181 -18.89 8.57 -2.00
C LEU A 181 -18.75 7.24 -2.77
N PRO A 182 -19.15 7.14 -4.07
CA PRO A 182 -18.91 5.93 -4.85
C PRO A 182 -17.41 5.60 -4.99
N ALA A 183 -16.58 6.59 -5.31
CA ALA A 183 -15.13 6.39 -5.42
C ALA A 183 -14.49 6.00 -4.08
N VAL A 184 -14.96 6.57 -2.95
CA VAL A 184 -14.56 6.16 -1.60
C VAL A 184 -14.89 4.69 -1.36
N ALA A 185 -16.13 4.28 -1.62
CA ALA A 185 -16.58 2.91 -1.40
C ALA A 185 -15.80 1.89 -2.23
N LEU A 186 -15.60 2.16 -3.52
CA LEU A 186 -14.82 1.32 -4.44
C LEU A 186 -13.36 1.23 -4.01
N SER A 187 -12.74 2.37 -3.65
CA SER A 187 -11.33 2.40 -3.23
C SER A 187 -11.11 1.61 -1.94
N VAL A 188 -11.99 1.77 -0.95
CA VAL A 188 -11.92 1.06 0.32
C VAL A 188 -12.12 -0.45 0.15
N GLY A 189 -13.10 -0.86 -0.67
CA GLY A 189 -13.35 -2.27 -0.94
C GLY A 189 -12.18 -2.93 -1.65
N LEU A 190 -11.62 -2.29 -2.67
CA LEU A 190 -10.48 -2.83 -3.40
C LEU A 190 -9.21 -2.87 -2.53
N LEU A 191 -8.98 -1.82 -1.71
CA LEU A 191 -7.87 -1.79 -0.76
C LEU A 191 -7.97 -2.92 0.26
N GLY A 192 -9.17 -3.19 0.81
CA GLY A 192 -9.42 -4.31 1.71
C GLY A 192 -9.09 -5.65 1.05
N ALA A 193 -9.63 -5.92 -0.14
CA ALA A 193 -9.37 -7.14 -0.89
C ALA A 193 -7.88 -7.34 -1.22
N LEU A 194 -7.19 -6.27 -1.64
CA LEU A 194 -5.76 -6.29 -1.95
C LEU A 194 -4.90 -6.56 -0.72
N LEU A 195 -5.20 -5.94 0.42
CA LEU A 195 -4.47 -6.20 1.66
C LEU A 195 -4.66 -7.65 2.13
N GLY A 196 -5.87 -8.22 1.97
CA GLY A 196 -6.11 -9.63 2.27
C GLY A 196 -5.30 -10.57 1.38
N PHE A 197 -5.16 -10.25 0.10
CA PHE A 197 -4.30 -10.96 -0.83
C PHE A 197 -2.80 -10.81 -0.52
N LEU A 198 -2.35 -9.58 -0.26
CA LEU A 198 -0.94 -9.24 -0.02
C LEU A 198 -0.33 -10.06 1.13
N LYS A 199 -1.13 -10.46 2.11
CA LYS A 199 -0.71 -11.38 3.18
C LYS A 199 -0.01 -12.62 2.68
N TYR A 200 -0.49 -13.17 1.58
CA TYR A 200 0.02 -14.40 1.01
C TYR A 200 0.94 -14.14 -0.18
N ASN A 201 1.00 -12.91 -0.68
CA ASN A 201 1.80 -12.54 -1.84
C ASN A 201 3.13 -11.85 -1.49
N PHE A 202 3.28 -11.28 -0.29
CA PHE A 202 4.58 -10.74 0.13
C PHE A 202 5.69 -11.81 0.13
N PHE A 203 6.90 -11.38 -0.20
CA PHE A 203 8.05 -12.28 -0.33
C PHE A 203 8.34 -13.08 0.96
N PRO A 204 8.54 -14.40 0.88
CA PRO A 204 8.35 -15.26 -0.30
C PRO A 204 6.86 -15.57 -0.56
N ALA A 205 6.39 -15.31 -1.78
CA ALA A 205 4.98 -15.47 -2.13
C ALA A 205 4.50 -16.93 -2.04
N ARG A 206 3.27 -17.10 -1.54
CA ARG A 206 2.51 -18.36 -1.52
C ARG A 206 1.48 -18.44 -2.64
N ILE A 207 1.15 -17.30 -3.25
CA ILE A 207 0.26 -17.17 -4.39
C ILE A 207 0.68 -15.94 -5.19
N PHE A 208 0.59 -16.03 -6.51
CA PHE A 208 0.77 -14.91 -7.43
C PHE A 208 -0.59 -14.31 -7.82
N MET A 209 -0.55 -13.02 -8.16
CA MET A 209 -1.73 -12.27 -8.54
C MET A 209 -2.35 -12.84 -9.83
N GLY A 210 -1.52 -13.21 -10.80
CA GLY A 210 -1.96 -13.70 -12.10
C GLY A 210 -2.49 -12.57 -12.98
N ASP A 211 -2.77 -12.89 -14.23
CA ASP A 211 -3.36 -11.96 -15.20
C ASP A 211 -4.79 -11.58 -14.80
N ALA A 212 -5.56 -12.50 -14.21
CA ALA A 212 -6.88 -12.21 -13.65
C ALA A 212 -6.83 -11.06 -12.65
N GLY A 213 -5.80 -11.01 -11.80
CA GLY A 213 -5.66 -9.99 -10.77
C GLY A 213 -5.05 -8.70 -11.29
N SER A 214 -3.92 -8.79 -11.99
CA SER A 214 -3.18 -7.60 -12.42
C SER A 214 -3.93 -6.78 -13.46
N LEU A 215 -4.64 -7.42 -14.39
CA LEU A 215 -5.51 -6.72 -15.34
C LEU A 215 -6.69 -6.04 -14.66
N THR A 216 -7.36 -6.77 -13.75
CA THR A 216 -8.53 -6.25 -13.04
C THR A 216 -8.17 -5.08 -12.15
N VAL A 217 -7.07 -5.16 -11.41
CA VAL A 217 -6.62 -4.07 -10.55
C VAL A 217 -6.18 -2.86 -11.37
N GLY A 218 -5.47 -3.05 -12.49
CA GLY A 218 -5.16 -1.94 -13.40
C GLY A 218 -6.39 -1.27 -13.99
N TYR A 219 -7.40 -2.05 -14.35
CA TYR A 219 -8.69 -1.55 -14.84
C TYR A 219 -9.43 -0.75 -13.76
N LEU A 220 -9.55 -1.29 -12.54
CA LEU A 220 -10.24 -0.63 -11.44
C LEU A 220 -9.54 0.66 -11.04
N LEU A 221 -8.20 0.69 -10.99
CA LEU A 221 -7.43 1.91 -10.73
C LEU A 221 -7.65 2.97 -11.82
N ALA A 222 -7.67 2.58 -13.10
CA ALA A 222 -7.92 3.48 -14.21
C ALA A 222 -9.30 4.13 -14.12
N PHE A 223 -10.35 3.33 -13.91
CA PHE A 223 -11.71 3.86 -13.85
C PHE A 223 -12.03 4.54 -12.52
N LEU A 224 -11.33 4.22 -11.42
CA LEU A 224 -11.39 5.02 -10.19
C LEU A 224 -10.80 6.41 -10.41
N ALA A 225 -9.66 6.51 -11.10
CA ALA A 225 -9.06 7.79 -11.46
C ALA A 225 -10.00 8.63 -12.36
N ILE A 226 -10.68 8.00 -13.32
CA ILE A 226 -11.66 8.66 -14.17
C ILE A 226 -12.89 9.11 -13.36
N MET A 227 -13.47 8.24 -12.54
CA MET A 227 -14.61 8.56 -11.68
C MET A 227 -14.28 9.72 -10.72
N LEU A 228 -13.07 9.75 -10.20
CA LEU A 228 -12.62 10.79 -9.29
C LEU A 228 -12.44 12.14 -9.98
N THR A 229 -12.07 12.19 -11.26
CA THR A 229 -11.66 13.44 -11.95
C THR A 229 -12.65 13.92 -13.01
N GLN A 230 -13.54 13.07 -13.50
CA GLN A 230 -14.42 13.37 -14.65
C GLN A 230 -15.90 13.42 -14.27
N THR A 231 -16.31 12.88 -13.12
CA THR A 231 -17.71 12.97 -12.65
C THR A 231 -18.08 14.42 -12.37
N ALA A 232 -19.33 14.79 -12.65
CA ALA A 232 -19.85 16.13 -12.46
C ALA A 232 -19.67 16.60 -11.00
N GLY A 233 -19.16 17.81 -10.82
CA GLY A 233 -18.88 18.39 -9.50
C GLY A 233 -17.50 18.05 -8.92
N SER A 234 -16.75 17.13 -9.54
CA SER A 234 -15.38 16.84 -9.10
C SER A 234 -14.45 18.04 -9.26
N THR A 235 -13.67 18.30 -8.21
CA THR A 235 -12.63 19.31 -8.12
C THR A 235 -11.22 18.75 -8.27
N VAL A 236 -11.09 17.42 -8.37
CA VAL A 236 -9.80 16.74 -8.46
C VAL A 236 -9.23 16.87 -9.87
N SER A 237 -8.01 17.42 -9.96
CA SER A 237 -7.30 17.54 -11.23
C SER A 237 -7.02 16.16 -11.87
N PRO A 238 -7.23 16.01 -13.20
CA PRO A 238 -6.85 14.82 -13.97
C PRO A 238 -5.35 14.48 -13.93
N VAL A 239 -4.49 15.44 -13.56
CA VAL A 239 -3.03 15.24 -13.44
C VAL A 239 -2.68 14.44 -12.18
N LEU A 240 -3.46 14.56 -11.09
CA LEU A 240 -3.11 13.92 -9.81
C LEU A 240 -3.04 12.38 -9.89
N PRO A 241 -4.02 11.67 -10.50
CA PRO A 241 -3.89 10.23 -10.68
C PRO A 241 -2.71 9.81 -11.55
N VAL A 242 -2.28 10.65 -12.50
CA VAL A 242 -1.10 10.38 -13.34
C VAL A 242 0.16 10.39 -12.49
N LEU A 243 0.28 11.30 -11.50
CA LEU A 243 1.40 11.29 -10.55
C LEU A 243 1.33 10.05 -9.63
N ILE A 244 0.15 9.77 -9.07
CA ILE A 244 -0.07 8.66 -8.13
C ILE A 244 0.29 7.30 -8.78
N LEU A 245 -0.16 7.08 -10.01
CA LEU A 245 0.11 5.87 -10.80
C LEU A 245 1.32 6.03 -11.71
N GLY A 246 2.12 7.07 -11.47
CA GLY A 246 3.13 7.53 -12.40
C GLY A 246 4.22 6.51 -12.67
N LEU A 247 4.67 5.80 -11.64
CA LEU A 247 5.75 4.83 -11.79
C LEU A 247 5.40 3.73 -12.83
N PRO A 248 4.28 2.98 -12.72
CA PRO A 248 3.84 2.07 -13.77
C PRO A 248 3.72 2.71 -15.17
N ILE A 249 3.14 3.91 -15.23
CA ILE A 249 2.89 4.62 -16.50
C ILE A 249 4.22 4.96 -17.17
N VAL A 250 5.15 5.61 -16.47
CA VAL A 250 6.43 6.03 -17.02
C VAL A 250 7.34 4.84 -17.30
N ASP A 251 7.34 3.78 -16.48
CA ASP A 251 8.10 2.56 -16.81
C ASP A 251 7.66 1.95 -18.13
N THR A 252 6.35 1.86 -18.33
CA THR A 252 5.77 1.34 -19.57
C THR A 252 6.11 2.23 -20.77
N VAL A 253 5.89 3.55 -20.64
CA VAL A 253 6.22 4.52 -21.70
C VAL A 253 7.72 4.46 -22.02
N TRP A 254 8.58 4.48 -21.02
CA TRP A 254 10.04 4.45 -21.19
C TRP A 254 10.51 3.18 -21.92
N VAL A 255 10.05 2.02 -21.47
CA VAL A 255 10.42 0.73 -22.09
C VAL A 255 9.91 0.66 -23.52
N MET A 256 8.67 1.05 -23.78
CA MET A 256 8.08 1.04 -25.13
C MET A 256 8.77 2.05 -26.07
N SER A 257 9.00 3.28 -25.63
CA SER A 257 9.70 4.30 -26.43
C SER A 257 11.10 3.84 -26.81
N ARG A 258 11.84 3.24 -25.87
CA ARG A 258 13.18 2.70 -26.16
C ARG A 258 13.15 1.59 -27.21
N ARG A 259 12.14 0.72 -27.19
CA ARG A 259 11.96 -0.35 -28.19
C ARG A 259 11.70 0.22 -29.58
N MET A 260 10.80 1.19 -29.67
CA MET A 260 10.48 1.87 -30.93
C MET A 260 11.69 2.58 -31.51
N LEU A 261 12.48 3.27 -30.67
CA LEU A 261 13.74 3.91 -31.09
C LEU A 261 14.81 2.91 -31.54
N ALA A 262 14.74 1.65 -31.08
CA ALA A 262 15.61 0.56 -31.50
C ALA A 262 15.06 -0.23 -32.70
N GLY A 263 13.94 0.20 -33.32
CA GLY A 263 13.30 -0.48 -34.45
C GLY A 263 12.60 -1.80 -34.09
N THR A 264 12.37 -2.07 -32.80
CA THR A 264 11.70 -3.29 -32.32
C THR A 264 10.25 -3.01 -31.93
N SER A 265 9.40 -4.04 -32.02
CA SER A 265 7.99 -3.91 -31.63
C SER A 265 7.85 -3.58 -30.13
N PRO A 266 6.98 -2.62 -29.75
CA PRO A 266 6.75 -2.28 -28.35
C PRO A 266 6.12 -3.42 -27.53
N PHE A 267 5.57 -4.45 -28.17
CA PHE A 267 4.84 -5.56 -27.52
C PHE A 267 5.70 -6.82 -27.27
N VAL A 268 7.00 -6.77 -27.55
CA VAL A 268 7.91 -7.90 -27.29
C VAL A 268 8.22 -8.00 -25.79
N ALA A 269 8.13 -9.19 -25.20
CA ALA A 269 8.47 -9.41 -23.79
C ALA A 269 9.99 -9.24 -23.55
N ASP A 270 10.38 -8.53 -22.48
CA ASP A 270 11.78 -8.23 -22.16
C ASP A 270 11.98 -7.90 -20.66
N ARG A 271 13.21 -8.04 -20.15
CA ARG A 271 13.61 -7.83 -18.75
C ARG A 271 14.12 -6.41 -18.47
N THR A 272 13.48 -5.39 -19.02
CA THR A 272 14.01 -4.02 -18.98
C THR A 272 13.15 -3.02 -18.21
N HIS A 273 12.13 -3.51 -17.52
CA HIS A 273 11.34 -2.76 -16.55
C HIS A 273 12.17 -2.38 -15.33
N VAL A 274 11.77 -1.31 -14.63
CA VAL A 274 12.49 -0.76 -13.47
C VAL A 274 12.90 -1.81 -12.43
N HIS A 275 12.01 -2.76 -12.12
CA HIS A 275 12.28 -3.79 -11.13
C HIS A 275 13.40 -4.75 -11.57
N HIS A 276 13.49 -5.08 -12.86
CA HIS A 276 14.61 -5.85 -13.40
C HIS A 276 15.90 -5.04 -13.42
N GLN A 277 15.85 -3.75 -13.78
CA GLN A 277 17.03 -2.89 -13.74
C GLN A 277 17.64 -2.84 -12.32
N PHE A 278 16.81 -2.70 -11.29
CA PHE A 278 17.27 -2.74 -9.90
C PHE A 278 17.89 -4.09 -9.51
N LEU A 279 17.29 -5.21 -9.93
CA LEU A 279 17.86 -6.54 -9.71
C LEU A 279 19.20 -6.72 -10.44
N ASP A 280 19.30 -6.25 -11.67
CA ASP A 280 20.51 -6.36 -12.50
C ASP A 280 21.65 -5.48 -11.93
N LEU A 281 21.32 -4.36 -11.29
CA LEU A 281 22.25 -3.55 -10.49
C LEU A 281 22.78 -4.30 -9.25
N GLY A 282 22.13 -5.38 -8.82
CA GLY A 282 22.55 -6.24 -7.71
C GLY A 282 21.72 -6.06 -6.43
N LEU A 283 20.61 -5.30 -6.49
CA LEU A 283 19.67 -5.24 -5.36
C LEU A 283 18.98 -6.60 -5.19
N GLN A 284 18.76 -7.01 -3.93
CA GLN A 284 17.96 -8.20 -3.67
C GLN A 284 16.48 -7.88 -3.84
N HIS A 285 15.68 -8.90 -4.18
CA HIS A 285 14.23 -8.82 -4.39
C HIS A 285 13.50 -7.91 -3.38
N ARG A 286 13.71 -8.14 -2.08
CA ARG A 286 13.05 -7.37 -1.01
C ARG A 286 13.40 -5.88 -1.04
N PHE A 287 14.66 -5.55 -1.29
CA PHE A 287 15.12 -4.16 -1.37
C PHE A 287 14.56 -3.46 -2.60
N THR A 288 14.49 -4.15 -3.74
CA THR A 288 13.88 -3.60 -4.96
C THR A 288 12.43 -3.19 -4.72
N VAL A 289 11.63 -4.05 -4.08
CA VAL A 289 10.23 -3.73 -3.75
C VAL A 289 10.13 -2.53 -2.80
N ILE A 290 10.99 -2.47 -1.77
CA ILE A 290 11.04 -1.34 -0.81
C ILE A 290 11.35 -0.02 -1.53
N VAL A 291 12.37 0.01 -2.39
CA VAL A 291 12.74 1.23 -3.15
C VAL A 291 11.59 1.68 -4.04
N ILE A 292 10.95 0.75 -4.74
CA ILE A 292 9.81 1.05 -5.60
C ILE A 292 8.62 1.58 -4.77
N TYR A 293 8.29 0.95 -3.64
CA TYR A 293 7.25 1.47 -2.74
C TYR A 293 7.57 2.88 -2.27
N SER A 294 8.81 3.18 -1.91
CA SER A 294 9.22 4.52 -1.50
C SER A 294 8.98 5.56 -2.59
N ILE A 295 9.30 5.23 -3.85
CA ILE A 295 9.03 6.11 -5.00
C ILE A 295 7.52 6.29 -5.20
N SER A 296 6.74 5.20 -5.09
CA SER A 296 5.27 5.27 -5.19
C SER A 296 4.66 6.12 -4.07
N PHE A 297 5.11 5.96 -2.82
CA PHE A 297 4.66 6.78 -1.70
C PHE A 297 5.05 8.24 -1.86
N PHE A 298 6.27 8.52 -2.35
CA PHE A 298 6.71 9.88 -2.62
C PHE A 298 5.74 10.57 -3.57
N TRP A 299 5.42 9.97 -4.71
CA TRP A 299 4.49 10.57 -5.67
C TRP A 299 3.06 10.65 -5.16
N ALA A 300 2.60 9.62 -4.45
CA ALA A 300 1.26 9.58 -3.86
C ALA A 300 1.07 10.59 -2.72
N LEU A 301 2.11 10.92 -1.95
CA LEU A 301 2.08 11.98 -0.95
C LEU A 301 2.26 13.35 -1.59
N ALA A 302 3.18 13.48 -2.55
CA ALA A 302 3.39 14.72 -3.29
C ALA A 302 2.11 15.19 -4.00
N SER A 303 1.33 14.27 -4.57
CA SER A 303 0.04 14.61 -5.18
C SER A 303 -0.97 15.14 -4.16
N LEU A 304 -0.98 14.63 -2.91
CA LEU A 304 -1.85 15.15 -1.85
C LEU A 304 -1.39 16.53 -1.36
N PHE A 305 -0.08 16.70 -1.11
CA PHE A 305 0.48 17.96 -0.61
C PHE A 305 0.48 19.09 -1.64
N TRP A 306 0.62 18.76 -2.92
CA TRP A 306 0.70 19.75 -4.00
C TRP A 306 -0.58 19.81 -4.85
N ARG A 307 -1.69 19.23 -4.37
CA ARG A 307 -2.95 19.18 -5.11
C ARG A 307 -3.47 20.55 -5.58
N ASP A 308 -3.20 21.59 -4.81
CA ASP A 308 -3.65 22.97 -5.09
C ASP A 308 -2.66 23.75 -5.97
N ARG A 309 -1.56 23.11 -6.43
CA ARG A 309 -0.59 23.71 -7.36
C ARG A 309 -1.09 23.59 -8.81
N PRO A 310 -0.64 24.48 -9.71
CA PRO A 310 -1.01 24.41 -11.12
C PRO A 310 -0.61 23.08 -11.77
N ASP A 311 -1.51 22.54 -12.61
CA ASP A 311 -1.35 21.25 -13.30
C ASP A 311 -0.06 21.16 -14.12
N TRP A 312 0.25 22.20 -14.90
CA TRP A 312 1.48 22.27 -15.70
C TRP A 312 2.74 22.16 -14.82
N TRP A 313 2.73 22.72 -13.62
CA TRP A 313 3.86 22.67 -12.69
C TRP A 313 4.02 21.25 -12.13
N LEU A 314 2.92 20.64 -11.70
CA LEU A 314 2.89 19.25 -11.22
C LEU A 314 3.43 18.29 -12.28
N LEU A 315 2.93 18.41 -13.51
CA LEU A 315 3.35 17.58 -14.62
C LEU A 315 4.83 17.81 -14.98
N THR A 316 5.30 19.05 -14.99
CA THR A 316 6.70 19.39 -15.30
C THR A 316 7.66 18.80 -14.27
N VAL A 317 7.37 18.99 -12.97
CA VAL A 317 8.17 18.42 -11.88
C VAL A 317 8.17 16.89 -11.98
N TYR A 318 7.00 16.30 -12.23
CA TYR A 318 6.86 14.87 -12.41
C TYR A 318 7.71 14.30 -13.55
N LEU A 319 7.62 14.90 -14.73
CA LEU A 319 8.37 14.48 -15.91
C LEU A 319 9.88 14.69 -15.72
N LEU A 320 10.29 15.80 -15.12
CA LEU A 320 11.70 16.10 -14.86
C LEU A 320 12.30 15.08 -13.89
N VAL A 321 11.70 14.90 -12.72
CA VAL A 321 12.21 13.97 -11.69
C VAL A 321 12.22 12.54 -12.22
N SER A 322 11.16 12.11 -12.90
CA SER A 322 11.10 10.77 -13.49
C SER A 322 12.15 10.59 -14.57
N THR A 323 12.29 11.52 -15.50
CA THR A 323 13.30 11.44 -16.57
C THR A 323 14.71 11.41 -15.98
N THR A 324 15.01 12.27 -15.01
CA THR A 324 16.30 12.26 -14.29
C THR A 324 16.56 10.91 -13.62
N LEU A 325 15.56 10.33 -12.94
CA LEU A 325 15.69 9.00 -12.32
C LEU A 325 16.09 7.93 -13.35
N TYR A 326 15.40 7.86 -14.50
CA TYR A 326 15.74 6.88 -15.55
C TYR A 326 17.09 7.14 -16.20
N LEU A 327 17.47 8.41 -16.40
CA LEU A 327 18.79 8.76 -16.92
C LEU A 327 19.91 8.37 -15.95
N VAL A 328 19.73 8.62 -14.65
CA VAL A 328 20.65 8.18 -13.60
C VAL A 328 20.74 6.65 -13.56
N MET A 329 19.61 5.95 -13.55
CA MET A 329 19.58 4.48 -13.58
C MET A 329 20.32 3.93 -14.81
N ARG A 330 20.10 4.53 -15.99
CA ARG A 330 20.80 4.16 -17.23
C ARG A 330 22.30 4.45 -17.14
N TYR A 331 22.69 5.59 -16.58
CA TYR A 331 24.09 5.96 -16.41
C TYR A 331 24.82 5.00 -15.47
N VAL A 332 24.22 4.71 -14.31
CA VAL A 332 24.74 3.76 -13.31
C VAL A 332 24.82 2.35 -13.90
N SER A 333 23.80 1.92 -14.65
CA SER A 333 23.80 0.59 -15.29
C SER A 333 24.91 0.45 -16.34
N ARG A 334 25.20 1.51 -17.11
CA ARG A 334 26.28 1.52 -18.11
C ARG A 334 27.68 1.61 -17.50
N HIS A 335 27.81 2.30 -16.36
CA HIS A 335 29.09 2.52 -15.69
C HIS A 335 29.16 1.78 -14.36
N ARG A 336 28.63 0.54 -14.31
CA ARG A 336 28.56 -0.24 -13.08
C ARG A 336 29.92 -0.38 -12.38
N GLU A 337 31.00 -0.45 -13.16
CA GLU A 337 32.38 -0.52 -12.67
C GLU A 337 32.82 0.73 -11.88
N ARG A 338 32.26 1.91 -12.19
CA ARG A 338 32.55 3.16 -11.46
C ARG A 338 31.78 3.27 -10.15
N PHE A 339 30.63 2.62 -10.08
CA PHE A 339 29.75 2.66 -8.92
C PHE A 339 29.89 1.37 -8.11
N GLY A 340 30.96 1.31 -7.31
CA GLY A 340 31.20 0.25 -6.32
C GLY A 340 30.14 0.15 -5.21
N LEU A 341 29.06 0.94 -5.28
CA LEU A 341 27.91 0.91 -4.36
C LEU A 341 27.22 -0.48 -4.27
N PHE A 342 27.45 -1.37 -5.25
CA PHE A 342 26.96 -2.76 -5.20
C PHE A 342 28.08 -3.82 -5.20
N SER A 343 29.35 -3.41 -5.28
CA SER A 343 30.47 -4.33 -5.06
C SER A 343 30.63 -4.52 -3.55
N LYS A 344 29.83 -5.43 -2.98
CA LYS A 344 29.87 -5.89 -1.57
C LYS A 344 30.27 -4.78 -0.61
N ASP A 345 29.28 -4.05 -0.12
CA ASP A 345 29.43 -3.23 1.08
C ASP A 345 29.98 -4.11 2.22
N SER A 346 31.30 -4.09 2.43
CA SER A 346 31.98 -4.80 3.48
C SER A 346 31.87 -3.98 4.77
N SER A 347 30.62 -3.79 5.21
CA SER A 347 30.28 -3.40 6.60
C SER A 347 30.90 -4.33 7.67
N VAL A 348 31.49 -5.43 7.19
CA VAL A 348 32.39 -6.38 7.85
C VAL A 348 33.50 -5.71 8.68
N GLY A 349 34.02 -4.53 8.30
CA GLY A 349 35.13 -3.89 9.03
C GLY A 349 34.78 -3.41 10.44
N LEU A 350 33.80 -2.50 10.56
CA LEU A 350 33.40 -1.89 11.84
C LEU A 350 32.53 -2.82 12.70
N ARG A 351 31.62 -3.59 12.09
CA ARG A 351 30.68 -4.47 12.84
C ARG A 351 31.33 -5.71 13.44
N LYS A 352 32.52 -6.10 12.96
CA LYS A 352 33.32 -7.18 13.55
C LYS A 352 34.28 -6.70 14.64
N THR A 353 34.39 -5.39 14.89
CA THR A 353 35.23 -4.91 16.00
C THR A 353 34.69 -5.40 17.34
N THR A 354 35.58 -5.80 18.25
CA THR A 354 35.21 -6.27 19.59
C THR A 354 34.42 -5.22 20.36
N THR A 355 34.74 -3.94 20.18
CA THR A 355 34.01 -2.80 20.75
C THR A 355 32.58 -2.73 20.22
N TYR A 356 32.37 -2.84 18.90
CA TYR A 356 31.02 -2.84 18.32
C TYR A 356 30.19 -4.02 18.84
N LEU A 357 30.77 -5.23 18.88
CA LEU A 357 30.08 -6.42 19.36
C LEU A 357 29.71 -6.32 20.85
N ARG A 358 30.58 -5.71 21.68
CA ARG A 358 30.27 -5.40 23.09
C ARG A 358 29.14 -4.38 23.21
N LEU A 359 29.18 -3.29 22.43
CA LEU A 359 28.12 -2.28 22.41
C LEU A 359 26.79 -2.84 21.89
N ALA A 360 26.81 -3.72 20.87
CA ALA A 360 25.63 -4.41 20.37
C ALA A 360 25.07 -5.39 21.39
N ALA A 361 25.93 -6.13 22.11
CA ALA A 361 25.50 -6.99 23.22
C ALA A 361 24.90 -6.17 24.39
N LEU A 362 25.45 -5.00 24.69
CA LEU A 362 24.89 -4.09 25.68
C LEU A 362 23.54 -3.52 25.20
N ALA A 363 23.44 -3.15 23.92
CA ALA A 363 22.21 -2.65 23.31
C ALA A 363 21.09 -3.71 23.28
N ASP A 364 21.39 -5.01 23.31
CA ASP A 364 20.35 -6.05 23.47
C ASP A 364 19.59 -5.95 24.81
N HIS A 365 20.16 -5.30 25.82
CA HIS A 365 19.46 -5.01 27.07
C HIS A 365 18.41 -3.90 26.91
N THR A 366 18.43 -3.08 25.84
CA THR A 366 17.44 -2.00 25.65
C THR A 366 16.07 -2.53 25.23
N CYS A 367 15.94 -3.76 24.71
CA CYS A 367 14.63 -4.30 24.32
C CYS A 367 13.66 -4.44 25.51
N LEU A 368 14.14 -4.75 26.72
CA LEU A 368 13.28 -4.85 27.91
C LEU A 368 12.72 -3.48 28.33
N PRO A 369 13.52 -2.41 28.53
CA PRO A 369 12.98 -1.09 28.83
C PRO A 369 12.13 -0.52 27.69
N ILE A 370 12.42 -0.85 26.42
CA ILE A 370 11.52 -0.54 25.28
C ILE A 370 10.14 -1.18 25.50
N ALA A 371 10.10 -2.47 25.85
CA ALA A 371 8.86 -3.19 26.14
C ALA A 371 8.10 -2.56 27.31
N VAL A 372 8.81 -2.26 28.40
CA VAL A 372 8.22 -1.63 29.59
C VAL A 372 7.63 -0.27 29.26
N ALA A 373 8.36 0.58 28.53
CA ALA A 373 7.86 1.88 28.08
C ALA A 373 6.60 1.75 27.22
N ALA A 374 6.56 0.76 26.31
CA ALA A 374 5.37 0.46 25.51
C ALA A 374 4.17 0.01 26.38
N PHE A 375 4.38 -0.83 27.40
CA PHE A 375 3.30 -1.23 28.32
C PHE A 375 2.81 -0.10 29.21
N VAL A 376 3.73 0.75 29.71
CA VAL A 376 3.36 1.95 30.49
C VAL A 376 2.49 2.86 29.63
N TYR A 377 2.87 3.08 28.38
CA TYR A 377 2.07 3.84 27.43
C TYR A 377 0.67 3.25 27.22
N LEU A 378 0.56 1.93 27.02
CA LEU A 378 -0.74 1.25 26.90
C LEU A 378 -1.58 1.33 28.19
N GLY A 379 -0.95 1.31 29.35
CA GLY A 379 -1.63 1.53 30.63
C GLY A 379 -2.19 2.94 30.73
N LEU A 380 -1.41 3.96 30.33
CA LEU A 380 -1.86 5.35 30.29
C LEU A 380 -3.05 5.52 29.34
N THR A 381 -3.00 4.94 28.14
CA THR A 381 -4.11 5.03 27.19
C THR A 381 -5.38 4.35 27.73
N ALA A 382 -5.27 3.15 28.28
CA ALA A 382 -6.41 2.43 28.85
C ALA A 382 -7.03 3.14 30.07
N LEU A 383 -6.23 3.83 30.89
CA LEU A 383 -6.69 4.49 32.11
C LEU A 383 -7.26 5.88 31.87
N PHE A 384 -6.64 6.66 30.98
CA PHE A 384 -6.91 8.10 30.87
C PHE A 384 -7.63 8.51 29.60
N ILE A 385 -7.74 7.64 28.59
CA ILE A 385 -8.64 7.91 27.46
C ILE A 385 -10.08 7.88 28.00
N ALA A 386 -10.71 9.06 28.07
CA ALA A 386 -12.13 9.20 28.39
C ALA A 386 -12.98 8.38 27.41
N ALA A 387 -14.18 7.95 27.86
CA ALA A 387 -15.19 7.27 27.05
C ALA A 387 -15.41 8.02 25.73
N ALA A 388 -14.71 7.61 24.67
CA ALA A 388 -14.79 8.28 23.38
C ALA A 388 -16.09 7.83 22.73
N GLY A 389 -17.14 8.66 22.80
CA GLY A 389 -18.41 8.40 22.12
C GLY A 389 -18.27 8.35 20.58
N GLY A 390 -19.27 7.76 19.92
CA GLY A 390 -19.39 7.77 18.46
C GLY A 390 -18.42 6.84 17.69
N PHE A 391 -17.61 7.40 16.78
CA PHE A 391 -16.83 6.65 15.79
C PHE A 391 -15.61 5.91 16.38
N PHE A 392 -14.98 6.48 17.41
CA PHE A 392 -13.68 6.01 17.90
C PHE A 392 -13.75 4.70 18.68
N TRP A 393 -14.78 4.48 19.51
CA TRP A 393 -14.94 3.20 20.20
C TRP A 393 -15.29 2.07 19.23
N GLN A 394 -16.09 2.35 18.19
CA GLN A 394 -16.42 1.39 17.12
C GLN A 394 -15.17 0.99 16.34
N LEU A 395 -14.34 1.98 15.96
CA LEU A 395 -13.08 1.75 15.28
C LEU A 395 -12.13 0.90 16.13
N ASN A 396 -11.95 1.24 17.41
CA ASN A 396 -11.11 0.46 18.34
C ASN A 396 -11.63 -0.98 18.50
N GLY A 397 -12.95 -1.15 18.64
CA GLY A 397 -13.57 -2.47 18.80
C GLY A 397 -13.39 -3.33 17.57
N LEU A 398 -13.51 -2.73 16.39
CA LEU A 398 -13.28 -3.41 15.12
C LEU A 398 -11.81 -3.79 14.91
N ILE A 399 -10.86 -2.87 15.19
CA ILE A 399 -9.43 -3.19 15.11
C ILE A 399 -9.10 -4.35 16.06
N CYS A 400 -9.64 -4.32 17.28
CA CYS A 400 -9.48 -5.39 18.26
C CYS A 400 -10.03 -6.73 17.75
N LEU A 401 -11.26 -6.76 17.21
CA LEU A 401 -11.89 -7.94 16.62
C LEU A 401 -11.04 -8.50 15.47
N CYS A 402 -10.62 -7.65 14.54
CA CYS A 402 -9.84 -8.02 13.37
C CYS A 402 -8.47 -8.60 13.77
N ALA A 403 -7.78 -7.96 14.72
CA ALA A 403 -6.50 -8.43 15.22
C ALA A 403 -6.64 -9.75 16.00
N PHE A 404 -7.71 -9.93 16.78
CA PHE A 404 -8.00 -11.21 17.44
C PHE A 404 -8.28 -12.33 16.43
N ALA A 405 -9.08 -12.06 15.39
CA ALA A 405 -9.32 -13.02 14.31
C ALA A 405 -8.03 -13.40 13.59
N LEU A 406 -7.14 -12.43 13.29
CA LEU A 406 -5.83 -12.70 12.69
C LEU A 406 -4.93 -13.52 13.61
N LEU A 407 -4.89 -13.20 14.91
CA LEU A 407 -4.13 -13.98 15.89
C LEU A 407 -4.65 -15.43 15.96
N PHE A 408 -5.96 -15.63 15.98
CA PHE A 408 -6.58 -16.95 15.99
C PHE A 408 -6.27 -17.75 14.70
N LEU A 409 -6.39 -17.12 13.53
CA LEU A 409 -6.13 -17.75 12.24
C LEU A 409 -4.66 -18.07 12.01
N THR A 410 -3.75 -17.20 12.47
CA THR A 410 -2.30 -17.35 12.20
C THR A 410 -1.58 -18.11 13.29
N ARG A 411 -2.09 -18.09 14.53
CA ARG A 411 -1.44 -18.64 15.73
C ARG A 411 0.00 -18.14 15.91
N ASP A 412 0.32 -16.96 15.37
CA ASP A 412 1.66 -16.40 15.37
C ASP A 412 1.61 -14.90 15.69
N ALA A 413 2.08 -14.55 16.89
CA ALA A 413 2.12 -13.18 17.37
C ALA A 413 3.13 -12.29 16.62
N ILE A 414 4.07 -12.89 15.87
CA ILE A 414 5.07 -12.17 15.06
C ILE A 414 4.58 -12.01 13.62
N ASN A 415 3.35 -12.43 13.30
CA ASN A 415 2.80 -12.30 11.96
C ASN A 415 2.78 -10.82 11.53
N PRO A 416 3.36 -10.46 10.36
CA PRO A 416 3.46 -9.08 9.92
C PRO A 416 2.11 -8.34 9.83
N PHE A 417 1.03 -9.04 9.47
CA PHE A 417 -0.32 -8.43 9.37
C PHE A 417 -0.94 -8.18 10.73
N LEU A 418 -0.71 -9.09 11.67
CA LEU A 418 -1.11 -8.88 13.05
C LEU A 418 -0.35 -7.69 13.64
N LEU A 419 0.97 -7.62 13.45
CA LEU A 419 1.79 -6.49 13.88
C LEU A 419 1.35 -5.17 13.22
N ALA A 420 0.89 -5.21 11.97
CA ALA A 420 0.34 -4.05 11.29
C ALA A 420 -1.02 -3.60 11.86
N MET A 421 -1.90 -4.53 12.24
CA MET A 421 -3.14 -4.16 12.95
C MET A 421 -2.84 -3.57 14.32
N VAL A 422 -1.86 -4.13 15.03
CA VAL A 422 -1.38 -3.61 16.31
C VAL A 422 -0.71 -2.23 16.15
N TYR A 423 -0.06 -1.95 15.01
CA TYR A 423 0.43 -0.61 14.66
C TYR A 423 -0.70 0.39 14.50
N VAL A 424 -1.69 0.07 13.67
CA VAL A 424 -2.86 0.94 13.45
C VAL A 424 -3.59 1.19 14.76
N ALA A 425 -3.73 0.16 15.61
CA ALA A 425 -4.23 0.31 16.97
C ALA A 425 -3.41 1.31 17.79
N GLY A 426 -2.08 1.17 17.81
CA GLY A 426 -1.18 2.08 18.51
C GLY A 426 -1.32 3.53 18.01
N LEU A 427 -1.43 3.74 16.71
CA LEU A 427 -1.68 5.06 16.12
C LEU A 427 -3.02 5.65 16.55
N VAL A 428 -4.11 4.88 16.49
CA VAL A 428 -5.44 5.33 16.89
C VAL A 428 -5.47 5.69 18.38
N LEU A 429 -4.87 4.86 19.24
CA LEU A 429 -4.73 5.14 20.67
C LEU A 429 -3.90 6.40 20.92
N THR A 430 -2.84 6.62 20.14
CA THR A 430 -2.00 7.83 20.22
C THR A 430 -2.75 9.08 19.83
N LEU A 431 -3.47 9.03 18.71
CA LEU A 431 -4.30 10.13 18.25
C LEU A 431 -5.36 10.49 19.29
N GLN A 432 -6.01 9.48 19.89
CA GLN A 432 -7.02 9.69 20.93
C GLN A 432 -6.43 10.31 22.19
N LEU A 433 -5.28 9.82 22.64
CA LEU A 433 -4.59 10.35 23.81
C LEU A 433 -4.19 11.81 23.61
N GLU A 434 -3.66 12.18 22.44
CA GLU A 434 -3.27 13.55 22.13
C GLU A 434 -4.47 14.50 22.01
N ARG A 435 -5.58 14.05 21.40
CA ARG A 435 -6.80 14.86 21.29
C ARG A 435 -7.42 15.20 22.65
N GLN A 436 -7.15 14.40 23.68
CA GLN A 436 -7.65 14.65 25.03
C GLN A 436 -6.74 15.58 25.86
N GLY A 437 -5.70 16.17 25.26
CA GLY A 437 -4.63 16.95 25.88
C GLY A 437 -5.03 18.01 26.90
N GLY A 438 -5.32 17.58 28.13
CA GLY A 438 -5.73 18.48 29.21
C GLY A 438 -5.80 17.86 30.60
N PHE A 439 -5.58 16.55 30.77
CA PHE A 439 -5.64 15.94 32.10
C PHE A 439 -4.38 16.26 32.92
N ILE A 440 -4.55 17.02 34.00
CA ILE A 440 -3.47 17.39 34.94
C ILE A 440 -3.39 16.30 36.01
N LEU A 441 -2.26 15.59 36.07
CA LEU A 441 -2.01 14.50 37.02
C LEU A 441 -1.58 15.02 38.42
N GLY A 442 -1.37 16.32 38.55
CA GLY A 442 -0.85 16.99 39.76
C GLY A 442 0.59 17.51 39.56
N ALA A 443 1.04 18.43 40.43
CA ALA A 443 2.40 19.00 40.42
C ALA A 443 2.89 19.58 39.07
N GLY A 444 1.97 20.11 38.25
CA GLY A 444 2.29 20.69 36.93
C GLY A 444 2.54 19.66 35.82
N TRP A 445 2.34 18.37 36.06
CA TRP A 445 2.43 17.32 35.04
C TRP A 445 1.08 17.14 34.33
N SER A 446 1.11 17.20 33.00
CA SER A 446 -0.01 16.82 32.15
C SER A 446 0.22 15.45 31.53
N LEU A 447 -0.87 14.75 31.21
CA LEU A 447 -0.82 13.46 30.51
C LEU A 447 -0.01 13.53 29.19
N GLY A 448 -0.11 14.65 28.47
CA GLY A 448 0.70 14.91 27.27
C GLY A 448 2.20 14.89 27.57
N ARG A 449 2.66 15.66 28.57
CA ARG A 449 4.09 15.70 28.96
C ARG A 449 4.63 14.32 29.38
N VAL A 450 3.80 13.50 30.04
CA VAL A 450 4.18 12.13 30.41
C VAL A 450 4.33 11.25 29.17
N SER A 451 3.40 11.34 28.22
CA SER A 451 3.49 10.65 26.92
C SER A 451 4.75 11.08 26.15
N ASP A 452 5.03 12.38 26.07
CA ASP A 452 6.17 12.92 25.34
C ASP A 452 7.49 12.43 25.94
N LEU A 453 7.62 12.44 27.27
CA LEU A 453 8.78 11.90 27.97
C LEU A 453 8.98 10.40 27.69
N LEU A 454 7.90 9.62 27.67
CA LEU A 454 7.96 8.20 27.30
C LEU A 454 8.45 8.01 25.86
N PHE A 455 7.97 8.80 24.91
CA PHE A 455 8.38 8.70 23.50
C PHE A 455 9.79 9.22 23.23
N VAL A 456 10.26 10.23 23.96
CA VAL A 456 11.67 10.65 23.96
C VAL A 456 12.56 9.53 24.51
N THR A 457 12.16 8.90 25.62
CA THR A 457 12.89 7.76 26.17
C THR A 457 12.91 6.59 25.18
N LEU A 458 11.77 6.30 24.55
CA LEU A 458 11.63 5.25 23.54
C LEU A 458 12.53 5.52 22.33
N SER A 459 12.58 6.75 21.83
CA SER A 459 13.40 7.13 20.67
C SER A 459 14.89 7.01 20.94
N VAL A 460 15.35 7.36 22.15
CA VAL A 460 16.74 7.15 22.58
C VAL A 460 17.08 5.66 22.62
N LEU A 461 16.25 4.84 23.27
CA LEU A 461 16.47 3.39 23.35
C LEU A 461 16.46 2.71 21.97
N LEU A 462 15.56 3.14 21.08
CA LEU A 462 15.48 2.69 19.70
C LEU A 462 16.72 3.09 18.89
N THR A 463 17.16 4.34 19.01
CA THR A 463 18.38 4.83 18.35
C THR A 463 19.59 4.00 18.75
N VAL A 464 19.77 3.72 20.04
CA VAL A 464 20.85 2.84 20.54
C VAL A 464 20.74 1.44 19.93
N LYS A 465 19.53 0.84 19.90
CA LYS A 465 19.34 -0.51 19.34
C LYS A 465 19.56 -0.57 17.83
N ILE A 466 19.16 0.47 17.10
CA ILE A 466 19.32 0.55 15.63
C ILE A 466 20.79 0.79 15.27
N ALA A 467 21.51 1.64 16.02
CA ALA A 467 22.92 1.95 15.78
C ALA A 467 23.83 0.72 16.05
N PHE A 468 23.55 -0.03 17.12
CA PHE A 468 24.33 -1.19 17.55
C PHE A 468 23.53 -2.49 17.39
N ARG A 469 23.36 -2.93 16.14
CA ARG A 469 22.61 -4.14 15.77
C ARG A 469 23.54 -5.30 15.40
N ARG A 470 23.09 -6.53 15.62
CA ARG A 470 23.79 -7.75 15.15
C ARG A 470 23.44 -8.09 13.71
N ASP A 471 24.29 -8.86 13.05
CA ASP A 471 23.95 -9.43 11.74
C ASP A 471 22.76 -10.39 11.90
N GLY A 472 21.71 -10.16 11.10
CA GLY A 472 20.42 -10.84 11.24
C GLY A 472 19.40 -10.09 12.10
N ASP A 473 19.79 -9.04 12.82
CA ASP A 473 18.83 -8.14 13.48
C ASP A 473 18.07 -7.32 12.44
N PHE A 474 16.75 -7.24 12.64
CA PHE A 474 15.83 -6.25 12.09
C PHE A 474 16.02 -5.86 10.61
N PHE A 475 15.08 -6.31 9.78
CA PHE A 475 14.89 -5.76 8.45
C PHE A 475 13.47 -5.19 8.32
N ILE A 476 13.35 -3.90 7.99
CA ILE A 476 12.09 -3.29 7.56
C ILE A 476 11.67 -4.06 6.32
N SER A 477 10.56 -4.79 6.41
CA SER A 477 9.99 -5.54 5.31
C SER A 477 9.22 -4.60 4.37
N ALA A 478 9.00 -5.04 3.13
CA ALA A 478 8.12 -4.31 2.21
C ALA A 478 6.70 -4.11 2.81
N ALA A 479 6.22 -5.09 3.58
CA ALA A 479 4.95 -4.98 4.29
C ALA A 479 4.98 -3.84 5.33
N ASP A 480 6.05 -3.72 6.11
CA ASP A 480 6.16 -2.66 7.11
C ASP A 480 6.12 -1.29 6.44
N LEU A 481 6.90 -1.09 5.37
CA LEU A 481 6.90 0.17 4.63
C LEU A 481 5.52 0.48 4.06
N LEU A 482 4.83 -0.53 3.51
CA LEU A 482 3.46 -0.36 3.02
C LEU A 482 2.53 0.08 4.14
N PHE A 483 2.54 -0.58 5.29
CA PHE A 483 1.66 -0.23 6.40
C PHE A 483 1.99 1.13 7.01
N PHE A 484 3.28 1.48 7.11
CA PHE A 484 3.70 2.82 7.50
C PHE A 484 3.16 3.87 6.55
N GLY A 485 3.37 3.73 5.25
CA GLY A 485 2.90 4.73 4.31
C GLY A 485 1.36 4.76 4.20
N LEU A 486 0.67 3.62 4.29
CA LEU A 486 -0.81 3.59 4.35
C LEU A 486 -1.35 4.29 5.59
N SER A 487 -0.63 4.23 6.72
CA SER A 487 -1.02 4.95 7.92
C SER A 487 -0.95 6.46 7.77
N LEU A 488 -0.06 6.98 6.90
CA LEU A 488 -0.03 8.40 6.55
C LEU A 488 -1.34 8.81 5.88
N PHE A 489 -1.80 8.03 4.89
CA PHE A 489 -3.09 8.29 4.22
C PHE A 489 -4.27 8.17 5.19
N PHE A 490 -4.24 7.21 6.10
CA PHE A 490 -5.28 7.07 7.13
C PHE A 490 -5.39 8.32 8.02
N MET A 491 -4.28 9.00 8.30
CA MET A 491 -4.29 10.24 9.06
C MET A 491 -4.92 11.40 8.28
N PHE A 492 -4.68 11.48 6.96
CA PHE A 492 -5.39 12.42 6.09
C PHE A 492 -6.90 12.18 6.09
N LEU A 493 -7.36 10.94 6.25
CA LEU A 493 -8.79 10.60 6.34
C LEU A 493 -9.43 11.00 7.68
N LEU A 494 -8.68 10.98 8.79
CA LEU A 494 -9.19 11.27 10.14
C LEU A 494 -9.13 12.75 10.55
N GLY A 495 -8.48 13.59 9.74
CA GLY A 495 -8.31 15.02 10.01
C GLY A 495 -9.52 15.85 9.56
N GLU A 496 -10.55 15.96 10.41
CA GLU A 496 -11.68 16.88 10.19
C GLU A 496 -11.31 18.36 10.45
N ASP A 497 -10.31 18.63 11.28
CA ASP A 497 -9.86 19.98 11.66
C ASP A 497 -8.47 20.27 11.09
N GLN A 498 -8.31 21.33 10.29
CA GLN A 498 -7.03 21.72 9.67
C GLN A 498 -5.92 21.95 10.71
N SER A 499 -6.25 22.24 11.97
CA SER A 499 -5.31 22.44 13.07
C SER A 499 -4.69 21.15 13.62
N LEU A 500 -5.35 20.00 13.42
CA LEU A 500 -4.92 18.67 13.87
C LEU A 500 -4.66 17.72 12.69
N GLN A 501 -4.74 18.21 11.45
CA GLN A 501 -4.27 17.49 10.26
C GLN A 501 -2.76 17.25 10.38
N GLY A 502 -2.41 16.07 10.89
CA GLY A 502 -1.05 15.57 10.94
C GLY A 502 -0.13 16.41 11.81
N SER A 503 -0.33 16.45 13.13
CA SER A 503 0.82 16.72 14.00
C SER A 503 1.88 15.66 13.64
N PRO A 504 3.06 16.05 13.11
CA PRO A 504 4.12 15.10 12.77
C PRO A 504 4.50 14.25 14.00
N GLU A 505 4.16 14.77 15.17
CA GLU A 505 4.26 14.15 16.47
C GLU A 505 3.44 12.85 16.62
N VAL A 506 2.13 12.80 16.30
CA VAL A 506 1.33 11.54 16.37
C VAL A 506 1.95 10.47 15.47
N LEU A 507 2.34 10.85 14.26
CA LEU A 507 2.98 9.93 13.31
C LEU A 507 4.27 9.38 13.87
N LEU A 508 5.13 10.28 14.35
CA LEU A 508 6.42 9.91 14.90
C LEU A 508 6.23 8.97 16.10
N LYS A 509 5.32 9.31 17.01
CA LYS A 509 4.98 8.47 18.17
C LYS A 509 4.44 7.11 17.74
N GLY A 510 3.50 7.05 16.80
CA GLY A 510 2.99 5.79 16.27
C GLY A 510 4.08 4.92 15.64
N VAL A 511 4.93 5.51 14.78
CA VAL A 511 6.04 4.80 14.13
C VAL A 511 7.02 4.29 15.18
N LEU A 512 7.43 5.13 16.14
CA LEU A 512 8.30 4.73 17.25
C LEU A 512 7.68 3.59 18.06
N PHE A 513 6.38 3.68 18.37
CA PHE A 513 5.65 2.63 19.09
C PHE A 513 5.67 1.30 18.33
N TYR A 514 5.44 1.30 17.01
CA TYR A 514 5.52 0.06 16.25
C TYR A 514 6.93 -0.48 16.12
N VAL A 515 7.93 0.37 15.87
CA VAL A 515 9.33 -0.09 15.80
C VAL A 515 9.72 -0.72 17.14
N ALA A 516 9.30 -0.13 18.25
CA ALA A 516 9.44 -0.68 19.59
C ALA A 516 8.76 -2.05 19.76
N LEU A 517 7.48 -2.16 19.41
CA LEU A 517 6.74 -3.42 19.47
C LEU A 517 7.39 -4.50 18.62
N LYS A 518 7.77 -4.18 17.39
CA LYS A 518 8.34 -5.13 16.44
C LYS A 518 9.73 -5.60 16.88
N LEU A 519 10.61 -4.70 17.30
CA LEU A 519 11.93 -5.06 17.82
C LEU A 519 11.81 -5.97 19.05
N THR A 520 10.85 -5.69 19.92
CA THR A 520 10.63 -6.49 21.12
C THR A 520 10.01 -7.85 20.79
N ALA A 521 9.02 -7.89 19.89
CA ALA A 521 8.38 -9.11 19.40
C ALA A 521 9.36 -10.06 18.69
N ALA A 522 10.33 -9.51 17.94
CA ALA A 522 11.34 -10.30 17.25
C ALA A 522 12.26 -11.10 18.19
N ARG A 523 12.42 -10.67 19.46
CA ARG A 523 13.31 -11.32 20.42
C ARG A 523 12.78 -12.65 20.96
N SER A 524 11.49 -12.72 21.25
CA SER A 524 10.86 -13.97 21.71
C SER A 524 9.38 -14.02 21.39
N ARG A 525 8.90 -15.20 20.97
CA ARG A 525 7.48 -15.45 20.72
C ARG A 525 6.61 -15.17 21.94
N ARG A 526 7.09 -15.51 23.15
CA ARG A 526 6.36 -15.21 24.40
C ARG A 526 6.17 -13.70 24.57
N MET A 527 7.24 -12.91 24.44
CA MET A 527 7.15 -11.46 24.55
C MET A 527 6.26 -10.86 23.45
N ALA A 528 6.34 -11.37 22.22
CA ALA A 528 5.44 -10.97 21.15
C ALA A 528 3.96 -11.19 21.52
N THR A 529 3.61 -12.36 22.06
CA THR A 529 2.25 -12.65 22.52
C THR A 529 1.82 -11.70 23.64
N VAL A 530 2.67 -11.46 24.64
CA VAL A 530 2.33 -10.56 25.76
C VAL A 530 2.08 -9.13 25.25
N LEU A 531 2.90 -8.63 24.32
CA LEU A 531 2.71 -7.29 23.74
C LEU A 531 1.43 -7.19 22.93
N VAL A 532 1.17 -8.16 22.04
CA VAL A 532 -0.04 -8.19 21.23
C VAL A 532 -1.27 -8.22 22.13
N VAL A 533 -1.29 -9.12 23.12
CA VAL A 533 -2.40 -9.21 24.09
C VAL A 533 -2.54 -7.92 24.90
N GLY A 534 -1.43 -7.28 25.28
CA GLY A 534 -1.46 -5.98 25.96
C GLY A 534 -2.11 -4.89 25.14
N VAL A 535 -1.77 -4.77 23.85
CA VAL A 535 -2.39 -3.78 22.95
C VAL A 535 -3.88 -4.07 22.77
N LEU A 536 -4.24 -5.34 22.57
CA LEU A 536 -5.64 -5.76 22.46
C LEU A 536 -6.43 -5.48 23.75
N GLY A 537 -5.83 -5.71 24.91
CA GLY A 537 -6.42 -5.39 26.20
C GLY A 537 -6.66 -3.89 26.39
N ALA A 538 -5.70 -3.05 25.97
CA ALA A 538 -5.87 -1.60 25.99
C ALA A 538 -7.00 -1.15 25.05
N LEU A 539 -7.03 -1.65 23.80
CA LEU A 539 -8.12 -1.36 22.86
C LEU A 539 -9.48 -1.78 23.43
N LEU A 540 -9.60 -3.00 23.94
CA LEU A 540 -10.84 -3.53 24.51
C LEU A 540 -11.30 -2.66 25.69
N THR A 541 -10.38 -2.23 26.55
CA THR A 541 -10.69 -1.34 27.68
C THR A 541 -11.25 -0.01 27.19
N VAL A 542 -10.59 0.62 26.20
CA VAL A 542 -11.05 1.88 25.62
C VAL A 542 -12.40 1.71 24.91
N THR A 543 -12.61 0.61 24.18
CA THR A 543 -13.88 0.29 23.52
C THR A 543 -15.02 0.11 24.51
N LEU A 544 -14.82 -0.69 25.57
CA LEU A 544 -15.84 -0.95 26.58
C LEU A 544 -16.20 0.34 27.33
N ARG A 545 -15.20 1.16 27.66
CA ARG A 545 -15.43 2.46 28.30
C ARG A 545 -16.17 3.45 27.41
N GLY A 546 -15.98 3.43 26.10
CA GLY A 546 -16.72 4.28 25.16
C GLY A 546 -18.14 3.79 24.83
N TRP A 547 -18.44 2.52 25.14
CA TRP A 547 -19.76 1.91 24.98
C TRP A 547 -20.67 2.13 26.19
N LEU A 548 -20.09 2.05 27.40
CA LEU A 548 -20.74 2.39 28.68
C LEU A 548 -20.90 3.91 28.81
#